data_AF-A0A544W3N2-F1
#
_entry.id   AF-A0A544W3N2-F1
#
_cell.length_a   1.000
_cell.length_b   1.000
_cell.length_c   1.000
_cell.angle_alpha   90.00
_cell.angle_beta   90.00
_cell.angle_gamma   90.00
#
_symmetry.space_group_name_H-M   'P 1'
#
loop_
_entity.id
_entity.type
_entity.pdbx_description
1 polymer ?
#
loop_
_entity_poly.entity_id
_entity_poly.type
_entity_poly.pdbx_seq_one_letter_code
_entity_poly.pdbx_strand_id
1 'polypeptide(L)'
;MAFGAVNLLIGLVVLAVAAEHGGAVVGVGAVILALIAFGGGACLIALRRPWTKGLGIGLMIGWALLSITSVGFCTGLNPEMYTGGI
;
A
#
# COMPACT_ATOMS: atom_id res chain seq x y z
N MET A 1 20.54 -0.63 -6.87
CA MET A 1 20.54 -0.36 -5.41
C MET A 1 19.80 0.94 -5.07
N ALA A 2 20.17 2.10 -5.64
CA ALA A 2 19.52 3.39 -5.33
C ALA A 2 17.99 3.42 -5.56
N PHE A 3 17.49 2.79 -6.62
CA PHE A 3 16.07 2.82 -6.97
C PHE A 3 15.16 2.13 -5.93
N GLY A 4 15.63 1.04 -5.31
CA GLY A 4 14.89 0.36 -4.23
C GLY A 4 14.81 1.20 -2.96
N ALA A 5 15.93 1.82 -2.57
CA ALA A 5 15.99 2.70 -1.40
C ALA A 5 15.11 3.94 -1.56
N VAL A 6 15.07 4.54 -2.76
CA VAL A 6 14.21 5.70 -3.07
C VAL A 6 12.73 5.33 -2.99
N ASN A 7 12.33 4.20 -3.57
CA ASN A 7 10.94 3.75 -3.49
C ASN A 7 10.51 3.38 -2.05
N LEU A 8 11.40 2.77 -1.28
CA LEU A 8 11.16 2.45 0.14
C LEU A 8 10.93 3.73 0.96
N LEU A 9 11.79 4.75 0.78
CA LEU A 9 11.67 6.05 1.45
C LEU A 9 10.36 6.74 1.10
N ILE A 10 10.02 6.80 -0.20
CA ILE A 10 8.78 7.42 -0.67
C ILE A 10 7.56 6.68 -0.12
N GLY A 11 7.58 5.34 -0.13
CA GLY A 11 6.50 4.53 0.43
C GLY A 11 6.29 4.76 1.93
N LEU A 12 7.37 4.88 2.71
CA LEU A 12 7.30 5.11 4.15
C LEU A 12 6.72 6.49 4.49
N VAL A 13 7.12 7.53 3.74
CA VAL A 13 6.59 8.89 3.92
C VAL A 13 5.08 8.95 3.62
N VAL A 14 4.62 8.28 2.56
CA VAL A 14 3.20 8.23 2.22
C VAL A 14 2.39 7.48 3.28
N LEU A 15 2.94 6.40 3.85
CA LEU A 15 2.32 5.66 4.96
C LEU A 15 2.15 6.53 6.20
N ALA A 16 3.19 7.27 6.58
CA ALA A 16 3.19 8.07 7.81
C ALA A 16 2.11 9.16 7.77
N VAL A 17 1.93 9.80 6.61
CA VAL A 17 0.91 10.84 6.42
C VAL A 17 -0.51 10.27 6.51
N ALA A 18 -0.71 9.00 6.14
CA ALA A 18 -2.03 8.37 6.12
C ALA A 18 -2.53 7.94 7.52
N ALA A 19 -1.65 7.82 8.52
CA ALA A 19 -1.98 7.24 9.82
C ALA A 19 -2.76 8.17 10.79
N GLU A 20 -2.84 9.48 10.50
CA GLU A 20 -3.20 10.51 11.50
C GLU A 20 -4.72 10.83 11.61
N HIS A 21 -5.63 10.17 10.87
CA HIS A 21 -7.03 10.65 10.70
C HIS A 21 -8.10 9.65 11.21
N GLY A 22 -9.30 10.14 11.60
CA GLY A 22 -10.39 9.33 12.18
C GLY A 22 -11.21 8.49 11.19
N GLY A 23 -11.94 7.46 11.65
CA GLY A 23 -12.45 6.33 10.84
C GLY A 23 -13.20 6.66 9.54
N ALA A 24 -14.07 7.67 9.51
CA ALA A 24 -14.75 8.09 8.27
C ALA A 24 -13.78 8.76 7.26
N VAL A 25 -12.81 9.52 7.80
CA VAL A 25 -11.74 10.16 7.02
C VAL A 25 -10.75 9.12 6.50
N VAL A 26 -10.50 8.05 7.27
CA VAL A 26 -9.68 6.91 6.85
C VAL A 26 -10.30 6.19 5.66
N GLY A 27 -11.62 5.95 5.67
CA GLY A 27 -12.31 5.30 4.56
C GLY A 27 -12.21 6.10 3.26
N VAL A 28 -12.49 7.41 3.32
CA VAL A 28 -12.35 8.31 2.16
C VAL A 28 -10.88 8.41 1.72
N GLY A 29 -9.96 8.52 2.68
CA GLY A 29 -8.52 8.53 2.44
C GLY A 29 -8.05 7.26 1.72
N ALA A 30 -8.52 6.07 2.14
CA ALA A 30 -8.17 4.80 1.53
C ALA A 30 -8.63 4.71 0.07
N VAL A 31 -9.83 5.18 -0.26
CA VAL A 31 -10.34 5.22 -1.64
C VAL A 31 -9.51 6.17 -2.50
N ILE A 32 -9.20 7.36 -2.00
CA ILE A 32 -8.33 8.32 -2.72
C ILE A 32 -6.94 7.73 -2.92
N LEU A 33 -6.38 7.08 -1.91
CA LEU A 33 -5.07 6.43 -1.98
C LEU A 33 -5.07 5.27 -2.99
N ALA A 34 -6.17 4.51 -3.07
CA ALA A 34 -6.35 3.47 -4.09
C ALA A 34 -6.32 4.07 -5.49
N LEU A 35 -7.06 5.17 -5.72
CA LEU A 35 -7.10 5.85 -7.01
C LEU A 35 -5.73 6.40 -7.40
N ILE A 36 -4.95 6.92 -6.44
CA ILE A 36 -3.57 7.38 -6.68
C ILE A 36 -2.64 6.20 -6.95
N ALA A 37 -2.76 5.09 -6.21
CA ALA A 37 -1.90 3.93 -6.38
C ALA A 37 -2.13 3.24 -7.73
N PHE A 38 -3.39 2.99 -8.08
CA PHE A 38 -3.75 2.35 -9.36
C PHE A 38 -3.70 3.33 -10.52
N GLY A 39 -4.21 4.55 -10.37
CA GLY A 39 -4.17 5.58 -11.43
C GLY A 39 -2.76 6.10 -11.70
N GLY A 40 -2.02 6.43 -10.64
CA GLY A 40 -0.61 6.81 -10.73
C GLY A 40 0.25 5.66 -11.25
N GLY A 41 0.04 4.44 -10.75
CA GLY A 41 0.72 3.25 -11.24
C GLY A 41 0.44 2.94 -12.72
N ALA A 42 -0.81 3.05 -13.16
CA ALA A 42 -1.19 2.83 -14.56
C ALA A 42 -0.59 3.90 -15.48
N CYS A 43 -0.60 5.17 -15.05
CA CYS A 43 0.04 6.26 -15.78
C CYS A 43 1.55 6.04 -15.92
N LEU A 44 2.21 5.60 -14.85
CA LEU A 44 3.64 5.29 -14.84
C LEU A 44 4.01 4.11 -15.74
N ILE A 45 3.13 3.12 -15.86
CA ILE A 45 3.27 2.01 -16.81
C ILE A 45 3.04 2.49 -18.26
N ALA A 46 2.07 3.39 -18.47
CA ALA A 46 1.76 3.95 -19.79
C ALA A 46 2.91 4.80 -20.37
N LEU A 47 3.75 5.41 -19.52
CA LEU A 47 4.94 6.18 -19.92
C LEU A 47 6.05 5.32 -20.58
N ARG A 48 5.89 3.99 -20.66
CA ARG A 48 6.77 3.01 -21.36
C ARG A 48 8.27 3.09 -21.05
N ARG A 49 8.67 3.80 -19.99
CA ARG A 49 10.07 3.82 -19.55
C ARG A 49 10.33 2.64 -18.62
N PRO A 50 11.47 1.93 -18.77
CA PRO A 50 11.76 0.75 -17.96
C PRO A 50 11.81 1.07 -16.46
N TRP A 51 12.23 2.29 -16.11
CA TRP A 51 12.26 2.80 -14.74
C TRP A 51 10.86 3.09 -14.16
N THR A 52 9.98 3.74 -14.92
CA THR A 52 8.65 4.13 -14.44
C THR A 52 7.73 2.92 -14.30
N LYS A 53 7.92 1.89 -15.13
CA LYS A 53 7.15 0.65 -15.08
C LYS A 53 7.34 -0.09 -13.74
N GLY A 54 8.58 -0.15 -13.24
CA GLY A 54 8.89 -0.75 -11.93
C GLY A 54 8.27 0.03 -10.77
N LEU A 55 8.28 1.36 -10.84
CA LEU A 55 7.66 2.22 -9.83
C LEU A 55 6.14 2.06 -9.80
N GLY A 56 5.50 2.01 -10.96
CA GLY A 56 4.06 1.85 -11.05
C GLY A 56 3.56 0.49 -10.54
N ILE A 57 4.27 -0.59 -10.85
CA ILE A 57 3.97 -1.93 -10.32
C ILE A 57 4.21 -1.98 -8.81
N GLY A 58 5.32 -1.40 -8.34
CA GLY A 58 5.63 -1.33 -6.90
C GLY A 58 4.58 -0.56 -6.10
N LEU A 59 4.04 0.52 -6.65
CA LEU A 59 2.99 1.32 -6.02
C LEU A 59 1.68 0.53 -5.86
N MET A 60 1.26 -0.19 -6.90
CA MET A 60 0.04 -1.02 -6.83
C MET A 60 0.18 -2.18 -5.83
N ILE A 61 1.31 -2.89 -5.88
CA ILE A 61 1.58 -4.02 -4.97
C ILE A 61 1.71 -3.53 -3.53
N GLY A 62 2.44 -2.43 -3.31
CA GLY A 62 2.61 -1.85 -1.98
C GLY A 62 1.29 -1.44 -1.34
N TRP A 63 0.38 -0.84 -2.11
CA TRP A 63 -0.95 -0.48 -1.62
C TRP A 63 -1.80 -1.71 -1.26
N ALA A 64 -1.76 -2.77 -2.08
CA ALA A 64 -2.46 -4.02 -1.80
C ALA A 64 -1.93 -4.72 -0.55
N LEU A 65 -0.60 -4.85 -0.42
CA LEU A 65 0.03 -5.46 0.76
C LEU A 65 -0.29 -4.69 2.04
N LEU A 66 -0.22 -3.36 2.01
CA LEU A 66 -0.55 -2.52 3.16
C LEU A 66 -2.04 -2.64 3.56
N SER A 67 -2.93 -2.76 2.59
CA SER A 67 -4.35 -2.95 2.85
C SER A 67 -4.62 -4.30 3.50
N ILE A 68 -3.97 -5.38 3.00
CA ILE A 68 -4.09 -6.72 3.58
C ILE A 68 -3.53 -6.74 5.02
N THR A 69 -2.35 -6.17 5.27
CA THR A 69 -1.77 -6.14 6.61
C THR A 69 -2.62 -5.29 7.55
N SER A 70 -3.08 -4.11 7.13
CA SER A 70 -3.96 -3.26 7.94
C SER A 70 -5.26 -3.97 8.29
N VAL A 71 -5.91 -4.62 7.33
CA VAL A 71 -7.10 -5.43 7.59
C VAL A 71 -6.75 -6.57 8.55
N GLY A 72 -5.66 -7.31 8.34
CA GLY A 72 -5.25 -8.40 9.24
C GLY A 72 -5.00 -7.96 10.69
N PHE A 73 -4.38 -6.78 10.88
CA PHE A 73 -4.23 -6.15 12.20
C PHE A 73 -5.57 -5.68 12.77
N CYS A 74 -6.43 -5.04 11.96
CA CYS A 74 -7.72 -4.52 12.40
C CYS A 74 -8.79 -5.59 12.64
N THR A 75 -8.73 -6.71 11.92
CA THR A 75 -9.62 -7.87 12.13
C THR A 75 -9.10 -8.79 13.22
N GLY A 76 -7.86 -8.61 13.68
CA GLY A 76 -7.23 -9.46 14.67
C GLY A 76 -7.33 -10.93 14.27
N LEU A 77 -6.83 -11.28 13.07
CA LEU A 77 -6.69 -12.69 12.69
C LEU A 77 -5.70 -13.31 13.67
N ASN A 78 -6.27 -13.81 14.76
CA ASN A 78 -5.58 -14.33 15.89
C ASN A 78 -4.93 -15.65 15.47
N PRO A 79 -3.59 -15.82 15.53
CA PRO A 79 -2.94 -17.07 15.14
C PRO A 79 -3.49 -18.26 15.94
N GLU A 80 -3.98 -18.01 17.16
CA GLU A 80 -4.64 -19.01 18.02
C GLU A 80 -5.89 -19.63 17.38
N MET A 81 -6.60 -18.90 16.51
CA MET A 81 -7.79 -19.40 15.80
C MET A 81 -7.45 -20.42 14.70
N TYR A 82 -6.18 -20.50 14.29
CA TYR A 82 -5.68 -21.51 13.37
C TYR A 82 -4.84 -22.59 14.06
N THR A 83 -4.55 -22.44 15.37
CA THR A 83 -3.73 -23.37 16.15
C THR A 83 -4.47 -24.09 17.27
N GLY A 84 -5.79 -23.96 17.41
CA GLY A 84 -6.58 -24.98 18.10
C GLY A 84 -6.53 -26.25 17.24
N GLY A 85 -5.77 -27.31 17.55
CA GLY A 85 -5.40 -27.81 18.87
C GLY A 85 -6.47 -28.83 19.27
N ILE A 86 -6.15 -30.12 19.09
CA ILE A 86 -6.98 -31.35 19.25
C ILE A 86 -8.24 -31.48 18.39
#